data_AF-A0A3E2TS57-F1
#
_entry.id   AF-A0A3E2TS57-F1
#
_cell.length_a   1.000
_cell.length_b   1.000
_cell.length_c   1.000
_cell.angle_alpha   90.00
_cell.angle_beta   90.00
_cell.angle_gamma   90.00
#
_symmetry.space_group_name_H-M   'P 1'
#
loop_
_entity.id
_entity.type
_entity.pdbx_description
1 polymer ?
#
loop_
_entity_poly.entity_id
_entity_poly.type
_entity_poly.pdbx_seq_one_letter_code
_entity_poly.pdbx_strand_id
1 'polypeptide(L)'
;MSYIDDKRYVLAHTDRRALLEQLAEEAAEAAELSQAALKLIRAEKLSDNPTTTHVSIASEQLIEELADVLVAADAVGVPVLESCDNSKWRRWAVRIRKEREM
;
A
#
# COMPACT_ATOMS: atom_id res chain seq x y z
N MET A 1 -9.77 19.16 -13.17
CA MET A 1 -8.55 18.55 -13.74
C MET A 1 -8.67 17.06 -13.56
N SER A 2 -8.27 16.27 -14.56
CA SER A 2 -8.26 14.81 -14.45
C SER A 2 -6.97 14.36 -13.75
N TYR A 3 -6.98 13.26 -12.99
CA TYR A 3 -5.77 12.63 -12.44
C TYR A 3 -4.68 12.40 -13.51
N ILE A 4 -5.09 12.22 -14.77
CA ILE A 4 -4.18 12.10 -15.91
C ILE A 4 -3.39 13.39 -16.16
N ASP A 5 -4.02 14.55 -16.01
CA ASP A 5 -3.38 15.85 -16.17
C ASP A 5 -2.41 16.12 -15.02
N ASP A 6 -2.79 15.73 -13.79
CA ASP A 6 -1.93 15.85 -12.60
C ASP A 6 -0.70 14.94 -12.70
N LYS A 7 -0.88 13.66 -13.10
CA LYS A 7 0.22 12.72 -13.35
C LYS A 7 1.18 13.25 -14.41
N ARG A 8 0.67 13.80 -15.51
CA ARG A 8 1.51 14.41 -16.55
C ARG A 8 2.30 15.60 -16.01
N TYR A 9 1.68 16.44 -15.20
CA TYR A 9 2.35 17.58 -14.59
C TYR A 9 3.49 17.14 -13.68
N VAL A 10 3.27 16.17 -12.79
CA VAL A 10 4.31 15.60 -11.91
C VAL A 10 5.47 15.03 -12.73
N LEU A 11 5.19 14.15 -13.70
CA LEU A 11 6.23 13.53 -14.52
C LEU A 11 7.02 14.52 -15.38
N ALA A 12 6.41 15.65 -15.76
CA ALA A 12 7.08 16.69 -16.54
C ALA A 12 8.01 17.59 -15.70
N HIS A 13 7.81 17.64 -14.38
CA HIS A 13 8.50 18.58 -13.48
C HIS A 13 9.36 17.90 -12.41
N THR A 14 9.43 16.57 -12.39
CA THR A 14 10.23 15.80 -11.42
C THR A 14 11.22 14.90 -12.15
N ASP A 15 12.50 14.99 -11.80
CA ASP A 15 13.55 14.16 -12.40
C ASP A 15 13.51 12.72 -11.86
N ARG A 16 14.17 11.80 -12.57
CA ARG A 16 14.18 10.37 -12.20
C ARG A 16 14.77 10.10 -10.82
N ARG A 17 15.73 10.90 -10.35
CA ARG A 17 16.33 10.73 -9.01
C ARG A 17 15.31 11.12 -7.94
N ALA A 18 14.63 12.26 -8.09
CA ALA A 18 13.59 12.71 -7.19
C ALA A 18 12.40 11.74 -7.14
N LEU A 19 12.00 11.14 -8.27
CA LEU A 19 10.99 10.07 -8.27
C LEU A 19 11.44 8.81 -7.51
N LEU A 20 12.71 8.44 -7.62
CA LEU A 20 13.29 7.32 -6.86
C LEU A 20 13.42 7.64 -5.36
N GLU A 21 13.69 8.90 -5.02
CA GLU A 21 13.68 9.39 -3.63
C GLU A 21 12.27 9.35 -3.07
N GLN A 22 11.26 9.83 -3.80
CA GLN A 22 9.86 9.70 -3.39
C GLN A 22 9.48 8.23 -3.18
N LEU A 23 9.85 7.33 -4.09
CA LEU A 23 9.64 5.90 -3.90
C LEU A 23 10.32 5.36 -2.64
N ALA A 24 11.54 5.80 -2.36
CA ALA A 24 12.28 5.37 -1.18
C ALA A 24 11.64 5.93 0.11
N GLU A 25 11.14 7.16 0.07
CA GLU A 25 10.38 7.79 1.15
C GLU A 25 9.07 7.04 1.37
N GLU A 26 8.20 6.87 0.37
CA GLU A 26 6.95 6.11 0.52
C GLU A 26 7.18 4.63 0.92
N ALA A 27 8.24 4.00 0.41
CA ALA A 27 8.58 2.63 0.79
C ALA A 27 9.13 2.53 2.22
N ALA A 28 9.82 3.57 2.71
CA ALA A 28 10.25 3.67 4.11
C ALA A 28 9.06 4.04 5.03
N GLU A 29 8.14 4.88 4.54
CA GLU A 29 6.86 5.24 5.15
C GLU A 29 5.77 4.16 4.95
N ALA A 30 6.13 2.96 4.46
CA ALA A 30 5.32 1.76 4.66
C ALA A 30 5.03 1.49 6.15
N ALA A 31 5.71 2.20 7.07
CA ALA A 31 5.33 2.36 8.46
C ALA A 31 3.94 2.99 8.66
N GLU A 32 3.53 3.99 7.88
CA GLU A 32 2.21 4.61 7.92
C GLU A 32 1.13 3.66 7.42
N LEU A 33 1.38 2.98 6.28
CA LEU A 33 0.53 1.88 5.81
C LEU A 33 0.41 0.75 6.85
N SER A 34 1.52 0.36 7.48
CA SER A 34 1.55 -0.63 8.56
C SER A 34 0.74 -0.15 9.78
N GLN A 35 0.88 1.12 10.18
CA GLN A 35 0.12 1.71 11.25
C GLN A 35 -1.38 1.80 10.91
N ALA A 36 -1.74 2.15 9.68
CA ALA A 36 -3.12 2.18 9.21
C ALA A 36 -3.74 0.78 9.24
N ALA A 37 -3.01 -0.26 8.81
CA ALA A 37 -3.44 -1.65 8.93
C ALA A 37 -3.63 -2.08 10.39
N LEU A 38 -2.70 -1.72 11.28
CA LEU A 38 -2.81 -1.99 12.72
C LEU A 38 -3.99 -1.25 13.35
N LYS A 39 -4.27 0.00 12.93
CA LYS A 39 -5.43 0.77 13.36
C LYS A 39 -6.73 0.09 12.91
N LEU A 40 -6.80 -0.40 11.67
CA LEU A 40 -7.96 -1.11 11.16
C LEU A 40 -8.21 -2.42 11.93
N ILE A 41 -7.17 -3.23 12.18
CA ILE A 41 -7.24 -4.45 13.00
C ILE A 41 -7.89 -4.16 14.37
N ARG A 42 -7.49 -3.06 15.03
CA ARG A 42 -8.06 -2.65 16.32
C ARG A 42 -9.51 -2.19 16.17
N ALA A 43 -9.81 -1.42 15.12
CA ALA A 43 -11.17 -0.91 14.87
C ALA A 43 -12.15 -2.06 14.57
N GLU A 44 -11.72 -3.09 13.86
CA GLU A 44 -12.48 -4.31 13.57
C GLU A 44 -12.59 -5.27 14.76
N LYS A 45 -11.96 -4.93 15.90
CA LYS A 45 -11.91 -5.76 17.12
C LYS A 45 -11.27 -7.14 16.89
N LEU A 46 -10.33 -7.22 15.95
CA LEU A 46 -9.48 -8.40 15.72
C LEU A 46 -8.27 -8.43 16.68
N SER A 47 -8.16 -7.42 17.55
CA SER A 47 -7.16 -7.30 18.60
C SER A 47 -7.84 -6.85 19.89
N ASP A 48 -7.36 -7.33 21.04
CA ASP A 48 -7.79 -6.88 22.37
C ASP A 48 -7.32 -5.45 22.71
N ASN A 49 -6.49 -4.85 21.86
CA ASN A 49 -6.02 -3.47 22.05
C ASN A 49 -7.08 -2.47 21.55
N PRO A 50 -7.73 -1.70 22.44
CA PRO A 50 -8.84 -0.84 22.05
C PRO A 50 -8.39 0.35 21.20
N THR A 51 -9.29 0.80 20.34
CA THR A 51 -9.15 2.07 19.60
C THR A 51 -10.46 2.85 19.65
N THR A 52 -10.35 4.17 19.59
CA THR A 52 -11.50 5.08 19.46
C THR A 52 -11.86 5.35 17.99
N THR A 53 -11.01 4.94 17.06
CA THR A 53 -11.21 5.13 15.61
C THR A 53 -12.32 4.20 15.09
N HIS A 54 -13.27 4.77 14.35
CA HIS A 54 -14.30 4.01 13.67
C HIS A 54 -13.73 3.23 12.48
N VAL A 55 -14.27 2.04 12.20
CA VAL A 55 -13.79 1.15 11.12
C VAL A 55 -13.73 1.85 9.76
N SER A 56 -14.74 2.66 9.41
CA SER A 56 -14.75 3.37 8.12
C SER A 56 -13.57 4.33 7.96
N ILE A 57 -13.23 5.08 9.02
CA ILE A 57 -12.12 6.03 9.01
C ILE A 57 -10.78 5.28 8.93
N ALA A 58 -10.64 4.19 9.68
CA ALA A 58 -9.43 3.37 9.61
C ALA A 58 -9.25 2.72 8.23
N SER A 59 -10.36 2.36 7.56
CA SER A 59 -10.35 1.83 6.21
C SER A 59 -10.00 2.89 5.17
N GLU A 60 -10.55 4.11 5.28
CA GLU A 60 -10.21 5.23 4.40
C GLU A 60 -8.72 5.57 4.51
N GLN A 61 -8.20 5.65 5.74
CA GLN A 61 -6.78 5.88 5.99
C GLN A 61 -5.92 4.76 5.37
N LEU A 62 -6.29 3.48 5.53
CA LEU A 62 -5.55 2.38 4.88
C LEU A 62 -5.50 2.51 3.35
N ILE A 63 -6.59 2.98 2.72
CA ILE A 63 -6.67 3.16 1.28
C ILE A 63 -5.77 4.32 0.80
N GLU A 64 -5.75 5.42 1.54
CA GLU A 64 -4.91 6.60 1.25
C GLU A 64 -3.43 6.24 1.28
N GLU A 65 -2.95 5.65 2.39
CA GLU A 65 -1.55 5.23 2.54
C GLU A 65 -1.13 4.21 1.48
N LEU A 66 -2.05 3.32 1.08
CA LEU A 66 -1.79 2.38 0.00
C LEU A 66 -1.69 3.11 -1.34
N ALA A 67 -2.57 4.08 -1.60
CA ALA A 67 -2.55 4.86 -2.83
C ALA A 67 -1.24 5.63 -3.00
N ASP A 68 -0.69 6.21 -1.94
CA ASP A 68 0.58 6.94 -1.97
C ASP A 68 1.75 6.03 -2.40
N VAL A 69 1.84 4.83 -1.81
CA VAL A 69 2.82 3.81 -2.21
C VAL A 69 2.64 3.38 -3.67
N LEU A 70 1.39 3.18 -4.13
CA LEU A 70 1.11 2.76 -5.50
C LEU A 70 1.43 3.87 -6.52
N VAL A 71 1.15 5.13 -6.19
CA VAL A 71 1.47 6.30 -7.02
C VAL A 71 2.98 6.46 -7.17
N ALA A 72 3.75 6.35 -6.09
CA ALA A 72 5.20 6.43 -6.15
C ALA A 72 5.81 5.27 -6.98
N ALA A 73 5.27 4.05 -6.83
CA ALA A 73 5.68 2.90 -7.63
C ALA A 73 5.39 3.10 -9.12
N ASP A 74 4.19 3.56 -9.47
CA ASP A 74 3.83 3.86 -10.86
C ASP A 74 4.67 5.01 -11.45
N ALA A 75 4.98 6.03 -10.66
CA ALA A 75 5.79 7.18 -11.10
C ALA A 75 7.22 6.78 -11.53
N VAL A 76 7.81 5.77 -10.88
CA VAL A 76 9.13 5.22 -11.30
C VAL A 76 9.04 4.13 -12.36
N GLY A 77 7.84 3.83 -12.85
CA GLY A 77 7.59 2.79 -13.85
C GLY A 77 7.63 1.37 -13.30
N VAL A 78 7.45 1.17 -11.98
CA VAL A 78 7.22 -0.16 -11.42
C VAL A 78 5.79 -0.58 -11.78
N PRO A 79 5.60 -1.72 -12.46
CA PRO A 79 4.26 -2.16 -12.84
C PRO A 79 3.44 -2.51 -11.61
N VAL A 80 2.41 -1.70 -11.35
CA VAL A 80 1.44 -1.92 -10.30
C VAL A 80 0.20 -2.59 -10.92
N LEU A 81 -0.04 -3.85 -10.56
CA LEU A 81 -1.35 -4.53 -10.64
C LEU A 81 -1.93 -5.03 -11.99
N GLU A 82 -1.12 -5.57 -12.90
CA GLU A 82 -1.62 -6.66 -13.79
C GLU A 82 -0.76 -7.93 -13.81
N SER A 83 0.53 -7.84 -13.49
CA SER A 83 1.49 -8.94 -13.73
C SER A 83 2.23 -9.43 -12.48
N CYS A 84 1.71 -9.22 -11.28
CA CYS A 84 2.24 -9.87 -10.07
C CYS A 84 1.97 -11.37 -10.16
N ASP A 85 2.84 -12.05 -10.91
CA ASP A 85 2.98 -13.47 -11.12
C ASP A 85 2.25 -14.28 -10.05
N ASN A 86 1.24 -15.04 -10.48
CA ASN A 86 0.42 -15.95 -9.67
C ASN A 86 1.30 -16.84 -8.77
N SER A 87 2.59 -17.00 -9.10
CA SER A 87 3.62 -17.62 -8.25
C SER A 87 3.74 -17.03 -6.83
N LYS A 88 3.59 -15.72 -6.60
CA LYS A 88 3.67 -15.13 -5.24
C LYS A 88 2.44 -15.48 -4.40
N TRP A 89 1.24 -15.28 -4.95
CA TRP A 89 -0.02 -15.67 -4.32
C TRP A 89 -0.08 -17.18 -4.06
N ARG A 90 0.34 -17.99 -5.05
CA ARG A 90 0.44 -19.45 -4.92
C ARG A 90 1.41 -19.86 -3.83
N ARG A 91 2.60 -19.25 -3.74
CA ARG A 91 3.58 -19.54 -2.67
C ARG A 91 3.03 -19.19 -1.28
N TRP A 92 2.31 -18.09 -1.15
CA TRP A 92 1.70 -17.73 0.13
C TRP A 92 0.58 -18.69 0.52
N ALA A 93 -0.32 -19.03 -0.41
CA ALA A 93 -1.39 -20.00 -0.19
C ALA A 93 -0.85 -21.38 0.22
N VAL A 94 0.24 -21.85 -0.38
CA VAL A 94 0.89 -23.12 -0.01
C VAL A 94 1.38 -23.10 1.45
N ARG A 95 1.96 -21.98 1.91
CA ARG A 95 2.42 -21.85 3.31
C ARG A 95 1.26 -21.96 4.29
N ILE A 96 0.15 -21.28 4.02
CA ILE A 96 -1.05 -21.32 4.86
C ILE A 96 -1.67 -22.72 4.91
N ARG A 97 -1.74 -23.44 3.78
CA ARG A 97 -2.28 -24.81 3.74
C ARG A 97 -1.46 -25.77 4.59
N LYS A 98 -0.13 -25.71 4.49
CA LYS A 98 0.75 -26.55 5.30
C LYS A 98 0.53 -26.35 6.80
N GLU A 99 0.38 -25.12 7.27
CA GLU A 99 0.12 -24.83 8.70
C GLU A 99 -1.27 -25.30 9.17
N ARG A 100 -2.26 -25.43 8.27
CA ARG A 100 -3.62 -25.90 8.63
C ARG A 100 -3.79 -27.42 8.56
N GLU A 101 -2.89 -28.11 7.88
CA GLU A 101 -2.88 -29.57 7.72
C GLU A 101 -1.98 -30.27 8.76
N MET A 102 -1.20 -29.51 9.56
CA MET A 102 -0.47 -29.97 10.73
C MET A 102 -1.33 -29.93 12.00
#